data_AF-A0A3S0VVJ6-F1
#
_entry.id   AF-A0A3S0VVJ6-F1
#
_cell.length_a   1.000
_cell.length_b   1.000
_cell.length_c   1.000
_cell.angle_alpha   90.00
_cell.angle_beta   90.00
_cell.angle_gamma   90.00
#
_symmetry.space_group_name_H-M   'P 1'
#
loop_
_entity.id
_entity.type
_entity.pdbx_description
1 polymer ?
#
loop_
_entity_poly.entity_id
_entity_poly.type
_entity_poly.pdbx_seq_one_letter_code
_entity_poly.pdbx_strand_id
1 'polypeptide(L)' 'MSFMEIYELEKTIDQLKIEMVQIAEKTGLNSHDTLSCSQKLDKLITIYQKHS' A
#
# COMPACT_ATOMS: atom_id res chain seq x y z
N MET A 1 13.08 -13.05 -3.05
CA MET A 1 12.79 -12.06 -4.11
C MET A 1 14.11 -11.57 -4.67
N SER A 2 14.20 -11.40 -5.98
CA SER A 2 15.30 -10.68 -6.61
C SER A 2 15.22 -9.18 -6.24
N PHE A 3 16.33 -8.47 -6.39
CA PHE A 3 16.39 -7.03 -6.18
C PHE A 3 15.35 -6.27 -7.04
N MET A 4 15.08 -6.75 -8.25
CA MET A 4 14.08 -6.18 -9.15
C MET A 4 12.66 -6.33 -8.59
N GLU A 5 12.32 -7.48 -8.00
CA GLU A 5 11.01 -7.72 -7.39
C GLU A 5 10.79 -6.85 -6.15
N ILE A 6 11.83 -6.61 -5.34
CA ILE A 6 11.77 -5.72 -4.17
C ILE A 6 11.54 -4.28 -4.62
N TYR A 7 12.24 -3.82 -5.66
CA TYR A 7 12.09 -2.46 -6.19
C TYR A 7 10.69 -2.20 -6.77
N GLU A 8 10.12 -3.16 -7.51
CA GLU A 8 8.75 -3.06 -8.02
C GLU A 8 7.71 -3.09 -6.88
N LEU A 9 7.98 -3.87 -5.82
CA LEU A 9 7.14 -3.90 -4.62
C LEU A 9 7.16 -2.55 -3.90
N GLU A 10 8.33 -1.93 -3.72
CA GLU A 10 8.45 -0.59 -3.14
C GLU A 10 7.67 0.47 -3.93
N LYS A 11 7.84 0.48 -5.26
CA LYS A 11 7.06 1.38 -6.13
C LYS A 11 5.57 1.20 -5.97
N THR A 12 5.12 -0.05 -5.89
CA THR A 12 3.70 -0.38 -5.70
C THR A 12 3.20 0.11 -4.34
N ILE A 13 3.99 -0.05 -3.27
CA ILE A 13 3.68 0.45 -1.93
C ILE A 13 3.56 1.98 -1.93
N ASP A 14 4.51 2.68 -2.54
CA ASP A 14 4.48 4.15 -2.57
C ASP A 14 3.31 4.69 -3.40
N GLN A 15 3.00 4.06 -4.53
CA GLN A 15 1.84 4.41 -5.33
C GLN A 15 0.53 4.18 -4.54
N LEU A 16 0.39 3.05 -3.86
CA LEU A 16 -0.79 2.75 -3.04
C LEU A 16 -0.92 3.69 -1.84
N LYS A 17 0.19 4.16 -1.24
CA LYS A 17 0.15 5.18 -0.18
C LYS A 17 -0.48 6.46 -0.69
N ILE A 18 -0.05 6.94 -1.86
CA ILE A 18 -0.59 8.14 -2.48
C ILE A 18 -2.08 7.95 -2.77
N GLU A 19 -2.46 6.81 -3.34
CA GLU A 19 -3.86 6.50 -3.64
C GLU A 19 -4.72 6.43 -2.38
N MET A 20 -4.21 5.82 -1.29
CA MET A 20 -4.89 5.75 -0.01
C MET A 20 -5.12 7.13 0.59
N VAL A 21 -4.15 8.04 0.54
CA VAL A 21 -4.31 9.42 1.00
C VAL A 21 -5.39 10.12 0.17
N GLN A 22 -5.37 9.97 -1.16
CA GLN A 22 -6.38 10.57 -2.03
C GLN A 22 -7.79 10.02 -1.80
N ILE A 23 -7.92 8.71 -1.56
CA ILE A 23 -9.20 8.07 -1.22
C ILE A 23 -9.67 8.55 0.16
N ALA A 24 -8.77 8.63 1.14
CA ALA A 24 -9.08 9.12 2.48
C ALA A 24 -9.53 10.60 2.46
N GLU A 25 -8.91 11.43 1.63
CA GLU A 25 -9.33 12.82 1.43
C GLU A 25 -10.71 12.92 0.77
N LYS A 26 -11.03 12.05 -0.20
CA LYS A 26 -12.31 12.07 -0.93
C LYS A 26 -13.47 11.43 -0.16
N THR A 27 -13.22 10.33 0.53
CA THR A 27 -14.25 9.44 1.11
C THR A 27 -14.23 9.43 2.64
N GLY A 28 -13.19 10.01 3.25
CA GLY A 28 -12.94 9.94 4.69
C GLY A 28 -12.17 8.68 5.09
N LEU A 29 -11.47 8.76 6.22
CA LEU A 29 -10.66 7.66 6.76
C LEU A 29 -11.47 6.41 7.12
N ASN A 30 -12.77 6.58 7.40
CA ASN A 30 -13.68 5.50 7.80
C ASN A 30 -14.48 4.91 6.63
N SER A 31 -14.22 5.34 5.40
CA SER A 31 -14.88 4.70 4.26
C SER A 31 -14.38 3.27 4.11
N HIS A 32 -15.27 2.39 3.63
CA HIS A 32 -14.91 1.03 3.29
C HIS A 32 -13.77 0.98 2.27
N ASP A 33 -13.68 1.99 1.38
CA ASP A 33 -12.64 2.10 0.37
C ASP A 33 -11.28 2.45 0.98
N THR A 34 -11.23 3.39 1.92
CA THR A 34 -9.98 3.72 2.65
C THR A 34 -9.51 2.54 3.49
N LEU A 35 -10.41 1.86 4.19
CA LEU A 35 -10.09 0.67 4.98
C LEU A 35 -9.58 -0.49 4.11
N SER A 36 -10.23 -0.73 2.96
CA SER A 36 -9.80 -1.75 2.00
C SER A 36 -8.43 -1.41 1.40
N CYS A 37 -8.19 -0.14 1.09
CA CYS A 37 -6.89 0.34 0.60
C CYS A 37 -5.80 0.16 1.67
N SER A 38 -6.08 0.54 2.93
CA SER A 38 -5.17 0.33 4.07
C SER A 38 -4.81 -1.13 4.27
N GLN A 39 -5.79 -2.04 4.23
CA GLN A 39 -5.53 -3.48 4.39
C GLN A 39 -4.68 -4.07 3.26
N LYS A 40 -4.85 -3.58 2.03
CA LYS A 40 -4.00 -3.98 0.89
C LYS A 40 -2.58 -3.46 1.08
N LEU A 41 -2.42 -2.21 1.50
CA LEU A 41 -1.13 -1.60 1.77
C LEU A 41 -0.38 -2.34 2.89
N ASP A 42 -1.06 -2.66 4.00
CA ASP A 42 -0.47 -3.40 5.12
C ASP A 42 0.03 -4.79 4.71
N LYS A 43 -0.71 -5.49 3.84
CA LYS A 43 -0.26 -6.79 3.30
C LYS A 43 1.00 -6.66 2.47
N LEU A 44 1.08 -5.64 1.60
CA LEU A 44 2.26 -5.39 0.77
C LEU A 44 3.48 -5.00 1.62
N ILE A 45 3.29 -4.12 2.61
CA ILE A 45 4.34 -3.74 3.57
C ILE A 45 4.80 -4.96 4.37
N THR A 46 3.89 -5.82 4.83
CA THR A 46 4.25 -7.04 5.55
C THR A 46 5.07 -8.00 4.68
N ILE A 47 4.73 -8.14 3.40
CA ILE A 47 5.50 -8.95 2.44
C ILE A 47 6.89 -8.36 2.25
N TYR A 48 6.98 -7.04 2.03
CA TYR A 48 8.25 -6.33 1.90
C TYR A 48 9.14 -6.51 3.14
N GLN A 49 8.60 -6.29 4.33
CA GLN A 49 9.32 -6.44 5.61
C GLN A 49 9.80 -7.88 5.87
N LYS A 50 9.05 -8.89 5.42
CA LYS A 50 9.48 -10.30 5.53
C LYS A 50 10.61 -10.67 4.57
N HIS A 51 10.84 -9.85 3.55
CA HIS A 51 11.87 -10.06 2.53
C HIS A 51 13.05 -9.08 2.62
N SER A 52 13.01 -8.14 3.58
CA SER A 52 14.09 -7.21 3.92
C SER A 52 15.04 -7.75 4.98
#